data_AF-A0A7V2TZW8-F1
#
_entry.id   AF-A0A7V2TZW8-F1
#
_cell.length_a   1.000
_cell.length_b   1.000
_cell.length_c   1.000
_cell.angle_alpha   90.00
_cell.angle_beta   90.00
_cell.angle_gamma   90.00
#
_symmetry.space_group_name_H-M   'P 1'
#
loop_
_entity.id
_entity.type
_entity.pdbx_description
1 polymer ?
#
loop_
_entity_poly.entity_id
_entity_poly.type
_entity_poly.pdbx_seq_one_letter_code
_entity_poly.pdbx_strand_id
1 'polypeptide(L)'
;MQKPELKGEGPLAVTVARGTTTPEYHAPAERWRVSHGRAINRGDFSRRECVLCHNPETGCNRCHGYVAAQRIVVPEAGLYWAEGKKYSGALSDRAD
;
A
#
# COMPACT_ATOMS: atom_id res chain seq x y z
N MET A 1 -2.08 18.31 -11.45
CA MET A 1 -2.13 16.83 -11.60
C MET A 1 -3.52 16.35 -11.22
N GLN A 2 -4.08 15.38 -11.95
CA GLN A 2 -5.36 14.73 -11.62
C GLN A 2 -5.21 13.91 -10.33
N LYS A 3 -6.22 13.92 -9.47
CA LYS A 3 -6.22 13.10 -8.25
C LYS A 3 -6.39 11.61 -8.61
N PRO A 4 -5.60 10.69 -8.03
CA PRO A 4 -5.86 9.26 -8.13
C PRO A 4 -7.20 8.89 -7.51
N GLU A 5 -8.05 8.20 -8.26
CA GLU A 5 -9.35 7.71 -7.78
C GLU A 5 -9.44 6.19 -7.86
N LEU A 6 -10.08 5.59 -6.84
CA LEU A 6 -10.42 4.17 -6.83
C LEU A 6 -11.44 3.90 -7.93
N LYS A 7 -11.14 2.94 -8.82
CA LYS A 7 -11.97 2.67 -10.02
C LYS A 7 -12.17 3.92 -10.90
N GLY A 8 -11.24 4.87 -10.85
CA GLY A 8 -11.23 6.04 -11.74
C GLY A 8 -10.72 5.72 -13.15
N GLU A 9 -10.60 6.75 -13.96
CA GLU A 9 -10.07 6.67 -15.32
C GLU A 9 -8.70 7.37 -15.44
N GLY A 10 -7.92 6.98 -16.45
CA GLY A 10 -6.64 7.62 -16.77
C GLY A 10 -5.42 7.03 -16.05
N PRO A 11 -4.23 7.61 -16.28
CA PRO A 11 -2.95 7.01 -15.90
C PRO A 11 -2.72 6.94 -14.38
N LEU A 12 -3.51 7.64 -13.57
CA LEU A 12 -3.44 7.64 -12.11
C LEU A 12 -4.57 6.86 -11.45
N ALA A 13 -5.42 6.18 -12.22
CA ALA A 13 -6.46 5.32 -11.69
C ALA A 13 -5.86 4.27 -10.75
N VAL A 14 -6.53 4.08 -9.61
CA VAL A 14 -6.14 3.08 -8.61
C VAL A 14 -6.83 1.78 -8.97
N THR A 15 -6.04 0.78 -9.37
CA THR A 15 -6.52 -0.55 -9.75
C THR A 15 -6.06 -1.59 -8.74
N VAL A 16 -7.03 -2.36 -8.26
CA VAL A 16 -6.85 -3.32 -7.17
C VAL A 16 -7.19 -4.72 -7.66
N ALA A 17 -6.30 -5.32 -8.47
CA ALA A 17 -6.53 -6.64 -9.04
C ALA A 17 -5.62 -7.71 -8.40
N ARG A 18 -6.14 -8.39 -7.36
CA ARG A 18 -5.91 -9.82 -7.06
C ARG A 18 -6.85 -10.28 -5.92
N GLY A 19 -7.72 -11.26 -6.20
CA GLY A 19 -8.37 -12.13 -5.20
C GLY A 19 -9.18 -11.53 -4.05
N THR A 20 -9.73 -10.31 -4.11
CA THR A 20 -10.39 -9.70 -2.93
C THR A 20 -11.74 -9.05 -3.17
N THR A 21 -12.73 -9.55 -2.43
CA THR A 21 -13.78 -8.72 -1.83
C THR A 21 -13.09 -7.71 -0.91
N THR A 22 -13.45 -6.43 -1.01
CA THR A 22 -12.95 -5.41 -0.06
C THR A 22 -13.40 -5.83 1.35
N PRO A 23 -12.48 -6.00 2.32
CA PRO A 23 -12.88 -6.41 3.66
C PRO A 23 -13.86 -5.41 4.26
N GLU A 24 -14.80 -5.85 5.09
CA GLU A 24 -15.84 -4.96 5.66
C GLU A 24 -15.24 -3.75 6.41
N TYR A 25 -14.08 -3.93 7.05
CA TYR A 25 -13.36 -2.86 7.75
C TYR A 25 -12.75 -1.79 6.83
N HIS A 26 -12.79 -1.98 5.50
CA HIS A 26 -12.45 -0.96 4.52
C HIS A 26 -13.68 -0.12 4.11
N ALA A 27 -14.89 -0.48 4.55
CA ALA A 27 -16.10 0.26 4.22
C ALA A 27 -16.33 1.42 5.20
N PRO A 28 -16.69 2.62 4.71
CA PRO A 28 -16.67 3.04 3.32
C PRO A 28 -15.24 3.33 2.82
N ALA A 29 -14.96 3.00 1.56
CA ALA A 29 -13.62 3.09 0.97
C ALA A 29 -13.05 4.53 1.01
N GLU A 30 -13.92 5.53 0.90
CA GLU A 30 -13.59 6.95 0.97
C GLU A 30 -13.00 7.32 2.33
N ARG A 31 -13.54 6.73 3.41
CA ARG A 31 -13.03 6.91 4.78
C ARG A 31 -11.71 6.16 4.93
N TRP A 32 -11.64 4.90 4.50
CA TRP A 32 -10.43 4.11 4.59
C TRP A 32 -9.25 4.79 3.88
N ARG A 33 -9.47 5.38 2.70
CA ARG A 33 -8.47 6.14 1.93
C ARG A 33 -7.76 7.21 2.76
N VAL A 34 -8.45 7.88 3.68
CA VAL A 34 -7.85 8.95 4.50
C VAL A 34 -7.43 8.49 5.90
N SER A 35 -7.93 7.35 6.38
CA SER A 35 -7.68 6.89 7.75
C SER A 35 -6.77 5.67 7.87
N HIS A 36 -6.45 4.95 6.79
CA HIS A 36 -5.64 3.72 6.85
C HIS A 36 -4.28 3.91 7.53
N GLY A 37 -3.63 5.06 7.35
CA GLY A 37 -2.38 5.39 8.05
C GLY A 37 -2.52 5.37 9.59
N ARG A 38 -3.69 5.71 10.13
CA ARG A 38 -3.94 5.62 11.59
C ARG A 38 -4.03 4.17 12.05
N ALA A 39 -4.65 3.29 11.26
CA ALA A 39 -4.74 1.87 11.57
C ALA A 39 -3.35 1.22 11.59
N ILE A 40 -2.49 1.60 10.64
CA ILE A 40 -1.09 1.17 10.60
C ILE A 40 -0.32 1.69 11.84
N ASN A 41 -0.48 2.98 12.17
CA ASN A 41 0.22 3.58 13.32
C ASN A 41 -0.20 3.01 14.67
N ARG A 42 -1.44 2.50 14.79
CA ARG A 42 -1.92 1.79 15.99
C ARG A 42 -1.47 0.34 16.06
N GLY A 43 -0.95 -0.23 14.97
CA GLY A 43 -0.60 -1.65 14.88
C GLY A 43 -1.77 -2.56 14.54
N ASP A 44 -2.92 -2.01 14.10
CA ASP A 44 -4.07 -2.82 13.66
C ASP A 44 -3.73 -3.64 12.40
N PHE A 45 -2.82 -3.09 11.57
CA PHE A 45 -2.28 -3.72 10.38
C PHE A 45 -0.82 -3.34 10.18
N SER A 46 -0.03 -4.27 9.68
CA SER A 46 1.30 -4.02 9.14
C SER A 46 1.22 -3.59 7.67
N ARG A 47 2.26 -2.88 7.19
CA ARG A 47 2.39 -2.54 5.76
C ARG A 47 2.46 -3.79 4.88
N ARG A 48 2.96 -4.91 5.42
CA ARG A 48 3.07 -6.20 4.74
C ARG A 48 1.70 -6.81 4.48
N GLU A 49 0.77 -6.72 5.41
CA GLU A 49 -0.58 -7.28 5.23
C GLU A 49 -1.35 -6.58 4.10
N CYS A 50 -1.13 -5.29 3.88
CA CYS A 50 -1.76 -4.55 2.78
C CYS A 50 -1.37 -5.08 1.39
N VAL A 51 -0.14 -5.61 1.25
CA VAL A 51 0.38 -6.04 -0.06
C VAL A 51 0.06 -7.50 -0.40
N LEU A 52 -0.54 -8.24 0.54
CA LEU A 52 -1.01 -9.60 0.29
C LEU A 52 -2.19 -9.61 -0.69
N CYS A 53 -3.02 -8.57 -0.62
CA CYS A 53 -4.24 -8.45 -1.41
C CYS A 53 -4.08 -7.50 -2.61
N HIS A 54 -3.11 -6.58 -2.57
CA HIS A 54 -3.03 -5.45 -3.50
C HIS A 54 -1.62 -5.25 -4.03
N ASN A 55 -1.49 -4.92 -5.32
CA ASN A 55 -0.23 -4.48 -5.89
C ASN A 55 0.04 -3.00 -5.50
N PRO A 56 1.16 -2.69 -4.82
CA PRO A 56 1.49 -1.30 -4.46
C PRO A 56 1.58 -0.35 -5.64
N GLU A 57 2.08 -0.79 -6.79
CA GLU A 57 2.33 0.08 -7.95
C GLU A 57 1.04 0.56 -8.63
N THR A 58 0.03 -0.30 -8.69
CA THR A 58 -1.29 0.06 -9.24
C THR A 58 -2.25 0.55 -8.16
N GLY A 59 -1.93 0.34 -6.89
CA GLY A 59 -2.72 0.70 -5.72
C GLY A 59 -2.14 1.88 -4.94
N CYS A 60 -1.51 1.57 -3.80
CA CYS A 60 -1.01 2.52 -2.80
C CYS A 60 -0.13 3.63 -3.37
N ASN A 61 0.79 3.29 -4.27
CA ASN A 61 1.81 4.20 -4.77
C ASN A 61 1.24 5.29 -5.70
N ARG A 62 0.05 5.11 -6.26
CA ARG A 62 -0.66 6.16 -7.00
C ARG A 62 -1.02 7.32 -6.08
N CYS A 63 -1.60 7.02 -4.92
CA CYS A 63 -1.90 8.02 -3.90
C CYS A 63 -0.65 8.55 -3.20
N HIS A 64 0.29 7.67 -2.82
CA HIS A 64 1.50 8.09 -2.12
C HIS A 64 2.35 9.04 -2.98
N GLY A 65 2.46 8.79 -4.29
CA GLY A 65 3.11 9.70 -5.21
C GLY A 65 2.40 11.06 -5.31
N TYR A 66 1.07 11.06 -5.33
CA TYR A 66 0.27 12.29 -5.41
C TYR A 66 0.41 13.18 -4.16
N VAL A 67 0.51 12.58 -2.97
CA VAL A 67 0.61 13.33 -1.69
C VAL A 67 2.05 13.45 -1.16
N ALA A 68 3.06 13.07 -1.96
CA ALA A 68 4.46 13.02 -1.55
C ALA A 68 4.73 12.19 -0.26
N ALA A 69 3.98 11.11 -0.07
CA ALA A 69 4.24 10.15 0.99
C ALA A 69 5.29 9.11 0.56
N GLN A 70 5.93 8.48 1.55
CA GLN A 70 6.91 7.42 1.31
C GLN A 70 6.31 6.29 0.47
N ARG A 71 6.97 5.93 -0.63
CA ARG A 71 6.54 4.82 -1.49
C ARG A 71 6.62 3.49 -0.75
N ILE A 72 5.64 2.63 -1.03
CA ILE A 72 5.64 1.25 -0.55
C ILE A 72 6.40 0.40 -1.55
N VAL A 73 7.55 -0.12 -1.12
CA VAL A 73 8.35 -1.08 -1.89
C VAL A 73 8.28 -2.40 -1.16
N VAL A 74 7.80 -3.44 -1.84
CA VAL A 74 7.84 -4.80 -1.30
C VAL A 74 8.64 -5.67 -2.26
N PRO A 75 9.81 -6.19 -1.83
CA PRO A 75 10.52 -7.17 -2.62
C PRO A 75 9.61 -8.38 -2.84
N GLU A 76 9.48 -8.84 -4.08
CA GLU A 76 8.63 -9.99 -4.42
C GLU A 76 8.99 -11.23 -3.57
N ALA A 77 10.27 -11.42 -3.27
CA ALA A 77 10.75 -12.45 -2.35
C ALA A 77 10.16 -12.34 -0.92
N GLY A 78 9.83 -11.13 -0.47
CA GLY A 78 9.21 -10.87 0.84
C GLY A 78 7.70 -11.15 0.89
N LEU A 79 7.06 -11.41 -0.25
CA LEU A 79 5.64 -11.78 -0.30
C LEU A 79 5.41 -13.26 0.03
N TYR A 80 6.34 -14.14 -0.33
CA TYR A 80 6.17 -15.59 -0.26
C TYR A 80 6.83 -16.25 0.98
N TRP A 81 7.75 -15.57 1.65
CA TRP A 81 8.49 -16.15 2.78
C TRP A 81 8.26 -15.32 4.06
N ALA A 82 7.59 -15.92 5.05
CA ALA A 82 7.51 -15.39 6.41
C ALA A 82 8.81 -15.73 7.14
N GLU A 83 9.55 -14.69 7.52
CA GLU A 83 10.71 -14.63 8.41
C GLU A 83 11.43 -15.93 8.80
N GLY A 84 12.60 -16.14 8.19
CA GLY A 84 13.67 -16.98 8.74
C GLY A 84 15.01 -16.24 8.90
N LYS A 85 15.09 -14.95 8.57
CA LYS A 85 16.25 -14.10 8.85
C LYS A 85 15.77 -12.71 9.19
N LYS A 86 16.17 -12.21 10.36
CA LYS A 86 16.14 -10.78 10.69
C LYS A 86 16.67 -10.03 9.47
N TYR A 87 15.82 -9.25 8.81
CA TYR A 87 16.26 -8.33 7.78
C TYR A 87 17.08 -7.26 8.48
N SER A 88 18.40 -7.43 8.53
CA SER A 88 19.34 -6.43 9.05
C SER A 88 19.61 -5.31 8.03
N GLY A 89 18.82 -5.23 6.96
CA GLY A 89 18.82 -4.10 6.06
C GLY A 89 18.17 -2.93 6.76
N ALA A 90 18.99 -2.13 7.44
CA ALA A 90 18.65 -0.75 7.75
C ALA A 90 17.96 -0.14 6.53
N LEU A 91 16.85 0.55 6.76
CA LEU A 91 16.31 1.51 5.80
C LEU A 91 17.46 2.48 5.53
N SER A 92 18.19 2.26 4.43
CA SER A 92 19.31 3.11 4.09
C SER A 92 18.75 4.41 3.54
N ASP A 93 18.63 5.38 4.45
CA ASP A 93 18.70 6.79 4.09
C ASP A 93 20.01 7.01 3.33
N ARG A 94 19.92 7.05 2.00
CA ARG A 94 20.81 7.77 1.09
C ARG A 94 20.25 7.70 -0.32
N ALA A 95 19.82 8.87 -0.78
CA ALA A 95 19.71 9.19 -2.18
C ALA A 95 21.11 9.51 -2.70
N ASP A 96 21.47 8.94 -3.84
CA ASP A 96 22.51 9.43 -4.74
C ASP A 96 21.81 10.12 -5.93
#